data_AF-A0AAV7Y1M1-F1
#
_entry.id   AF-A0AAV7Y1M1-F1
#
_cell.length_a   1.000
_cell.length_b   1.000
_cell.length_c   1.000
_cell.angle_alpha   90.00
_cell.angle_beta   90.00
_cell.angle_gamma   90.00
#
_symmetry.space_group_name_H-M   'P 1'
#
loop_
_entity.id
_entity.type
_entity.pdbx_description
1 polymer ?
#
loop_
_entity_poly.entity_id
_entity_poly.type
_entity_poly.pdbx_seq_one_letter_code
_entity_poly.pdbx_strand_id
1 'polypeptide(L)'
;MFIVDHLQYYLQVDVLESQWTILENALGSTRDFEALRHAHTNFLASTLSQTFLLLGSVRNEPTTTSYQKPESLKNNPVHNSLSTLLRLCERFCSRVASWGEMELSVDQEDELTLLCRELDQLVSFLLQLLSSLRDQPCGTHLAQLLLRLDFNRWFSRQCTGKSLTGSLTGSIT
;
A
#
# COMPACT_ATOMS: atom_id res chain seq x y z
N MET A 1 -5.14 3.13 15.43
CA MET A 1 -4.57 3.58 14.14
C MET A 1 -4.79 2.49 13.08
N PHE A 2 -6.02 1.96 12.96
CA PHE A 2 -6.29 0.68 12.27
C PHE A 2 -5.67 0.58 10.86
N ILE A 3 -5.86 1.57 10.00
CA ILE A 3 -5.35 1.53 8.63
C ILE A 3 -3.82 1.53 8.58
N VAL A 4 -3.17 2.35 9.40
CA VAL A 4 -1.70 2.46 9.44
C VAL A 4 -1.09 1.18 9.98
N ASP A 5 -1.69 0.58 11.01
CA ASP A 5 -1.23 -0.67 11.61
C ASP A 5 -1.25 -1.82 10.57
N HIS A 6 -2.33 -1.92 9.79
CA HIS A 6 -2.47 -2.96 8.76
C HIS A 6 -1.58 -2.70 7.53
N LEU A 7 -1.38 -1.43 7.16
CA LEU A 7 -0.46 -1.05 6.09
C LEU A 7 1.00 -1.37 6.47
N GLN A 8 1.40 -1.05 7.70
CA GLN A 8 2.74 -1.36 8.20
C GLN A 8 2.97 -2.88 8.23
N TYR A 9 2.01 -3.65 8.73
CA TYR A 9 2.10 -5.11 8.76
C TYR A 9 2.28 -5.70 7.36
N TYR A 10 1.52 -5.23 6.38
CA TYR A 10 1.66 -5.66 5.00
C TYR A 10 3.06 -5.37 4.43
N LEU A 11 3.53 -4.14 4.57
CA LEU A 11 4.83 -3.75 4.02
C LEU A 11 5.98 -4.53 4.66
N GLN A 12 5.95 -4.70 5.98
CA GLN A 12 7.03 -5.34 6.72
C GLN A 12 6.95 -6.87 6.64
N VAL A 13 5.83 -7.45 7.05
CA VAL A 13 5.72 -8.90 7.22
C VAL A 13 5.32 -9.58 5.92
N ASP A 14 4.22 -9.14 5.27
CA ASP A 14 3.72 -9.86 4.10
C ASP A 14 4.64 -9.68 2.87
N VAL A 15 5.28 -8.52 2.73
CA VAL A 15 6.18 -8.23 1.60
C VAL A 15 7.65 -8.45 1.97
N LEU A 16 8.23 -7.67 2.87
CA LEU A 16 9.69 -7.70 3.09
C LEU A 16 10.18 -9.05 3.63
N GLU A 17 9.57 -9.58 4.69
CA GLU A 17 9.99 -10.88 5.26
C GLU A 17 9.78 -12.04 4.28
N SER A 18 8.67 -12.03 3.53
CA SER A 18 8.37 -13.03 2.49
C SER A 18 9.43 -13.01 1.38
N GLN A 19 9.72 -11.83 0.82
CA GLN A 19 10.73 -11.69 -0.24
C GLN A 19 12.14 -12.03 0.28
N TRP A 20 12.46 -11.64 1.51
CA TRP A 20 13.75 -11.97 2.14
C TRP A 20 13.93 -13.48 2.30
N THR A 21 12.90 -14.19 2.77
CA THR A 21 12.93 -15.65 2.92
C THR A 21 13.22 -16.36 1.58
N ILE A 22 12.67 -15.86 0.47
CA ILE A 22 12.95 -16.39 -0.87
C ILE A 22 14.44 -16.21 -1.24
N LEU A 23 14.99 -15.03 -0.96
CA LEU A 23 16.40 -14.74 -1.22
C LEU A 23 17.34 -15.56 -0.35
N GLU A 24 17.04 -15.70 0.95
CA GLU A 24 17.82 -16.47 1.90
C GLU A 24 17.88 -17.95 1.50
N ASN A 25 16.76 -18.53 1.09
CA ASN A 25 16.72 -19.89 0.56
C ASN A 25 17.59 -20.06 -0.69
N ALA A 26 17.54 -19.10 -1.62
CA ALA A 26 18.36 -19.12 -2.83
C ALA A 26 19.87 -19.01 -2.51
N LEU A 27 20.24 -18.24 -1.49
CA LEU A 27 21.60 -18.08 -0.99
C LEU A 27 22.13 -19.38 -0.36
N GLY A 28 21.26 -20.11 0.36
CA GLY A 28 21.60 -21.40 0.97
C GLY A 28 21.68 -22.55 -0.02
N SER A 29 20.90 -22.51 -1.12
CA SER A 29 20.78 -23.63 -2.06
C SER A 29 21.79 -23.62 -3.20
N THR A 30 22.38 -22.46 -3.51
CA THR A 30 23.08 -22.27 -4.78
C THR A 30 24.51 -21.76 -4.57
N ARG A 31 25.48 -22.37 -5.25
CA ARG A 31 26.89 -21.91 -5.29
C ARG A 31 27.27 -21.21 -6.59
N ASP A 32 26.29 -21.03 -7.48
CA ASP A 32 26.43 -20.28 -8.72
C ASP A 32 26.16 -18.79 -8.48
N PHE A 33 27.15 -17.96 -8.81
CA PHE A 33 27.07 -16.52 -8.67
C PHE A 33 26.01 -15.89 -9.58
N GLU A 34 25.82 -16.42 -10.79
CA GLU A 34 24.85 -15.82 -11.73
C GLU A 34 23.43 -16.06 -11.27
N ALA A 35 23.13 -17.29 -10.82
CA ALA A 35 21.86 -17.62 -10.19
C ALA A 35 21.59 -16.76 -8.94
N LEU A 36 22.60 -16.51 -8.11
CA LEU A 36 22.46 -15.64 -6.95
C LEU A 36 22.18 -14.18 -7.34
N ARG A 37 22.91 -13.66 -8.33
CA ARG A 37 22.70 -12.31 -8.85
C ARG A 37 21.29 -12.14 -9.43
N HIS A 38 20.79 -13.17 -10.11
CA HIS A 38 19.43 -13.19 -10.62
C HIS A 38 18.40 -13.20 -9.49
N ALA A 39 18.56 -14.05 -8.47
CA ALA A 39 17.69 -14.10 -7.30
C ALA A 39 17.62 -12.76 -6.55
N HIS A 40 18.77 -12.09 -6.35
CA HIS A 40 18.83 -10.76 -5.75
C HIS A 40 18.13 -9.68 -6.59
N THR A 41 18.31 -9.72 -7.91
CA THR A 41 17.62 -8.79 -8.82
C THR A 41 16.09 -8.97 -8.76
N ASN A 42 15.63 -10.22 -8.71
CA ASN A 42 14.21 -10.54 -8.55
C ASN A 42 13.67 -10.11 -7.19
N PHE A 43 14.43 -10.29 -6.11
CA PHE A 43 14.08 -9.79 -4.78
C PHE A 43 13.84 -8.27 -4.79
N LEU A 44 14.76 -7.49 -5.36
CA LEU A 44 14.62 -6.04 -5.45
C LEU A 44 13.41 -5.62 -6.30
N ALA A 45 13.23 -6.23 -7.48
CA ALA A 45 12.12 -5.92 -8.37
C ALA A 45 10.76 -6.23 -7.72
N SER A 46 10.63 -7.41 -7.11
CA SER A 46 9.43 -7.84 -6.41
C SER A 46 9.13 -6.97 -5.20
N THR A 47 10.14 -6.67 -4.37
CA THR A 47 10.00 -5.80 -3.21
C THR A 47 9.52 -4.41 -3.62
N LEU A 48 10.22 -3.76 -4.55
CA LEU A 48 9.88 -2.41 -5.00
C LEU A 48 8.50 -2.32 -5.65
N SER A 49 8.07 -3.37 -6.37
CA SER A 49 6.73 -3.44 -6.94
C SER A 49 5.66 -3.63 -5.87
N GLN A 50 5.85 -4.57 -4.95
CA GLN A 50 4.84 -4.93 -3.93
C GLN A 50 4.71 -3.89 -2.80
N THR A 51 5.76 -3.09 -2.54
CA THR A 51 5.69 -1.93 -1.64
C THR A 51 5.16 -0.67 -2.33
N PHE A 52 4.69 -0.77 -3.57
CA PHE A 52 4.17 0.35 -4.37
C PHE A 52 5.19 1.47 -4.58
N LEU A 53 6.49 1.17 -4.62
CA LEU A 53 7.54 2.14 -4.93
C LEU A 53 7.77 2.26 -6.45
N LEU A 54 7.48 1.20 -7.19
CA LEU A 54 7.50 1.20 -8.66
C LEU A 54 6.10 0.97 -9.21
N LEU A 55 5.58 1.93 -10.00
CA LEU A 55 4.48 1.68 -10.93
C LEU A 55 5.12 1.24 -12.26
N GLY A 56 4.63 0.16 -12.87
CA GLY A 56 5.19 -0.48 -14.05
C GLY A 56 5.43 0.46 -15.23
N SER A 57 6.59 1.12 -15.24
CA SER A 57 7.24 1.64 -16.43
C SER A 57 8.56 0.90 -16.63
N VAL A 58 8.46 -0.43 -16.74
CA VAL A 58 9.43 -1.19 -17.54
C VAL A 58 8.74 -1.43 -18.89
N ARG A 59 8.50 -0.34 -19.63
CA ARG A 59 8.30 -0.44 -21.08
C ARG A 59 9.55 0.14 -21.73
N ASN A 60 10.51 -0.75 -21.93
CA ASN A 60 11.59 -0.69 -22.91
C ASN A 60 12.33 0.66 -23.02
N GLU A 61 13.38 0.87 -22.24
CA GLU A 61 14.50 1.71 -22.67
C GLU A 61 15.82 1.16 -22.08
N PRO A 62 16.73 0.64 -22.92
CA PRO A 62 18.06 0.24 -22.47
C PRO A 62 18.98 1.46 -22.54
N THR A 63 19.15 2.18 -21.42
CA THR A 63 20.19 3.22 -21.35
C THR A 63 20.99 3.17 -20.06
N THR A 64 22.16 2.56 -20.19
CA THR A 64 23.46 2.87 -19.59
C THR A 64 23.53 3.93 -18.49
N THR A 65 24.09 3.49 -17.36
CA THR A 65 25.04 4.22 -16.49
C THR A 65 24.67 5.65 -16.11
N SER A 66 23.86 5.81 -15.07
CA SER A 66 24.09 6.77 -13.98
C SER A 66 23.00 6.57 -12.93
N TYR A 67 23.34 6.67 -11.64
CA TYR A 67 22.38 6.70 -10.55
C TYR A 67 21.53 7.97 -10.68
N GLN A 68 20.48 7.91 -11.49
CA GLN A 68 19.45 8.92 -11.55
C GLN A 68 18.31 8.49 -10.64
N LYS A 69 17.99 9.38 -9.68
CA LYS A 69 16.81 9.28 -8.82
C LYS A 69 15.59 8.97 -9.71
N PRO A 70 14.87 7.86 -9.52
CA PRO A 70 13.81 7.48 -10.42
C PRO A 70 12.69 8.54 -10.38
N GLU A 71 12.57 9.33 -11.44
CA GLU A 71 11.47 10.28 -11.65
C GLU A 71 10.10 9.57 -11.67
N SER A 72 10.09 8.23 -11.77
CA SER A 72 8.91 7.36 -11.73
C SER A 72 8.17 7.34 -10.39
N LEU A 73 8.79 7.78 -9.28
CA LEU A 73 8.12 7.87 -7.97
C LEU A 73 7.01 8.94 -7.93
N LYS A 74 7.14 10.02 -8.70
CA LYS A 74 6.18 11.15 -8.68
C LYS A 74 4.79 10.75 -9.19
N ASN A 75 4.72 9.74 -10.05
CA ASN A 75 3.49 9.36 -10.75
C ASN A 75 2.83 8.10 -10.19
N ASN A 76 3.27 7.58 -9.03
CA ASN A 76 2.61 6.45 -8.41
C ASN A 76 1.43 6.94 -7.53
N PRO A 77 0.18 6.72 -7.96
CA PRO A 77 -0.97 7.22 -7.23
C PRO A 77 -1.23 6.45 -5.92
N VAL A 78 -0.76 5.20 -5.78
CA VAL A 78 -0.77 4.50 -4.48
C VAL A 78 0.16 5.22 -3.51
N HIS A 79 1.42 5.42 -3.91
CA HIS A 79 2.43 6.06 -3.08
C HIS A 79 2.01 7.46 -2.65
N ASN A 80 1.44 8.24 -3.56
CA ASN A 80 0.93 9.58 -3.27
C ASN A 80 -0.25 9.55 -2.28
N SER A 81 -1.12 8.53 -2.39
CA SER A 81 -2.22 8.33 -1.44
C SER A 81 -1.71 7.95 -0.05
N LEU A 82 -0.74 7.02 0.04
CA LEU A 82 -0.10 6.63 1.29
C LEU A 82 0.64 7.79 1.96
N SER A 83 1.38 8.58 1.19
CA SER A 83 2.06 9.78 1.68
C SER A 83 1.07 10.82 2.23
N THR A 84 -0.08 10.98 1.55
CA THR A 84 -1.13 11.88 2.01
C THR A 84 -1.81 11.36 3.28
N LEU A 85 -1.97 10.05 3.42
CA LEU A 85 -2.53 9.41 4.61
C LEU A 85 -1.64 9.68 5.82
N LEU A 86 -0.34 9.45 5.69
CA LEU A 86 0.61 9.69 6.78
C LEU A 86 0.66 11.17 7.18
N ARG A 87 0.61 12.10 6.22
CA ARG A 87 0.52 13.54 6.52
C ARG A 87 -0.79 13.92 7.22
N LEU A 88 -1.91 13.30 6.87
CA LEU A 88 -3.18 13.53 7.53
C LEU A 88 -3.13 13.03 8.98
N CYS A 89 -2.54 11.86 9.20
CA CYS A 89 -2.28 11.34 10.54
C CYS A 89 -1.36 12.27 11.36
N GLU A 90 -0.28 12.79 10.78
CA GLU A 90 0.61 13.75 11.43
C GLU A 90 -0.12 15.05 11.80
N ARG A 91 -0.91 15.60 10.87
CA ARG A 91 -1.76 16.77 11.12
C ARG A 91 -2.71 16.51 12.28
N PHE A 92 -3.41 15.37 12.27
CA PHE A 92 -4.30 14.97 13.36
C PHE A 92 -3.57 14.91 14.70
N CYS A 93 -2.44 14.18 14.78
CA CYS A 93 -1.66 14.08 16.02
C CYS A 93 -1.19 15.45 16.52
N SER A 94 -0.73 16.32 15.60
CA SER A 94 -0.27 17.67 15.94
C SER A 94 -1.41 18.56 16.46
N ARG A 95 -2.60 18.45 15.87
CA ARG A 95 -3.80 19.19 16.32
C ARG A 95 -4.28 18.69 17.67
N VAL A 96 -4.44 17.39 17.83
CA VAL A 96 -4.86 16.79 19.11
C VAL A 96 -3.88 17.12 20.22
N ALA A 97 -2.56 17.11 19.95
CA ALA A 97 -1.55 17.50 20.93
C ALA A 97 -1.60 18.99 21.31
N SER A 98 -2.16 19.85 20.44
CA SER A 98 -2.36 21.27 20.73
C SER A 98 -3.66 21.56 21.48
N TRP A 99 -4.57 20.58 21.57
CA TRP A 99 -5.79 20.70 22.33
C TRP A 99 -5.47 20.47 23.82
N GLY A 100 -6.01 21.33 24.69
CA GLY A 100 -5.85 21.16 26.14
C GLY A 100 -6.63 19.95 26.67
N GLU A 101 -6.44 19.62 27.95
CA GLU A 101 -7.12 18.48 28.61
C GLU A 101 -8.64 18.69 28.85
N MET A 102 -9.20 19.83 28.45
CA MET A 102 -10.60 20.18 28.67
C MET A 102 -11.49 19.69 27.50
N GLU A 103 -12.81 19.84 27.65
CA GLU A 103 -13.77 19.58 26.57
C GLU A 103 -13.42 20.37 25.29
N LEU A 104 -13.63 19.72 24.14
CA LEU A 104 -13.39 20.30 22.83
C LEU A 104 -14.25 21.55 22.63
N SER A 105 -13.63 22.63 22.14
CA SER A 105 -14.36 23.76 21.61
C SER A 105 -15.12 23.36 20.34
N VAL A 106 -16.22 24.05 20.03
CA VAL A 106 -16.98 23.88 18.77
C VAL A 106 -16.04 23.95 17.56
N ASP A 107 -15.08 24.87 17.56
CA ASP A 107 -14.10 25.01 16.48
C ASP A 107 -13.19 23.77 16.33
N GLN A 108 -12.85 23.11 17.44
CA GLN A 108 -12.00 21.92 17.45
C GLN A 108 -12.80 20.69 16.99
N GLU A 109 -14.07 20.61 17.35
CA GLU A 109 -14.99 19.57 16.86
C GLU A 109 -15.23 19.68 15.35
N ASP A 110 -15.37 20.91 14.84
CA ASP A 110 -15.47 21.17 13.39
C ASP A 110 -14.17 20.78 12.66
N GLU A 111 -13.00 21.13 13.22
CA GLU A 111 -11.70 20.73 12.64
C GLU A 111 -11.53 19.20 12.64
N LEU A 112 -11.91 18.53 13.73
CA LEU A 112 -11.89 17.08 13.82
C LEU A 112 -12.78 16.44 12.75
N THR A 113 -14.00 16.97 12.59
CA THR A 113 -14.96 16.49 11.61
C THR A 113 -14.43 16.63 10.18
N LEU A 114 -13.75 17.74 9.89
CA LEU A 114 -13.08 17.95 8.60
C LEU A 114 -11.97 16.92 8.35
N LEU A 115 -11.11 16.67 9.34
CA LEU A 115 -10.03 15.68 9.25
C LEU A 115 -10.57 14.25 9.04
N CYS A 116 -11.65 13.88 9.74
CA CYS A 116 -12.32 12.61 9.54
C CYS A 116 -12.87 12.47 8.12
N ARG A 117 -13.49 13.52 7.58
CA ARG A 117 -14.01 13.51 6.21
C ARG A 117 -12.88 13.39 5.17
N GLU A 118 -11.78 14.11 5.35
CA GLU A 118 -10.60 13.98 4.47
C GLU A 118 -10.04 12.55 4.51
N LEU A 119 -9.96 11.94 5.70
CA LEU A 119 -9.51 10.56 5.87
C LEU A 119 -10.42 9.57 5.12
N ASP A 120 -11.74 9.68 5.29
CA ASP A 120 -12.70 8.77 4.65
C ASP A 120 -12.62 8.82 3.13
N GLN A 121 -12.49 10.02 2.56
CA GLN A 121 -12.31 10.22 1.12
C GLN A 121 -11.02 9.59 0.62
N LEU A 122 -9.91 9.81 1.35
CA LEU A 122 -8.61 9.28 0.99
C LEU A 122 -8.56 7.75 1.07
N VAL A 123 -9.12 7.16 2.12
CA VAL A 123 -9.20 5.70 2.29
C VAL A 123 -10.06 5.08 1.19
N SER A 124 -11.18 5.72 0.86
CA SER A 124 -12.04 5.28 -0.25
C SER A 124 -11.29 5.28 -1.58
N PHE A 125 -10.55 6.35 -1.86
CA PHE A 125 -9.72 6.46 -3.07
C PHE A 125 -8.60 5.42 -3.09
N LEU A 126 -7.85 5.28 -1.99
CA LEU A 126 -6.77 4.30 -1.86
C LEU A 126 -7.28 2.88 -2.12
N LEU A 127 -8.41 2.50 -1.54
CA LEU A 127 -8.99 1.17 -1.72
C LEU A 127 -9.47 0.93 -3.14
N GLN A 128 -10.09 1.92 -3.79
CA GLN A 128 -10.42 1.83 -5.22
C GLN A 128 -9.17 1.59 -6.05
N LEU A 129 -8.10 2.31 -5.74
CA LEU A 129 -6.85 2.22 -6.47
C LEU A 129 -6.17 0.87 -6.27
N LEU A 130 -6.06 0.40 -5.03
CA LEU A 130 -5.54 -0.92 -4.69
C LEU A 130 -6.39 -2.04 -5.31
N SER A 131 -7.73 -1.89 -5.36
CA SER A 131 -8.61 -2.86 -6.00
C SER A 131 -8.37 -2.98 -7.50
N SER A 132 -8.05 -1.86 -8.18
CA SER A 132 -7.71 -1.86 -9.61
C SER A 132 -6.36 -2.52 -9.91
N LEU A 133 -5.48 -2.58 -8.91
CA LEU A 133 -4.17 -3.23 -9.01
C LEU A 133 -4.22 -4.72 -8.67
N ARG A 134 -5.31 -5.21 -8.07
CA ARG A 134 -5.50 -6.62 -7.70
C ARG A 134 -5.46 -7.55 -8.91
N ASP A 135 -5.96 -7.09 -10.07
CA ASP A 135 -6.07 -7.93 -11.27
C ASP A 135 -4.72 -8.09 -12.00
N GLN A 136 -3.63 -7.54 -11.45
CA GLN A 136 -2.26 -7.74 -11.94
C GLN A 136 -1.64 -9.02 -11.35
N PRO A 137 -0.73 -9.70 -12.07
CA PRO A 137 -0.13 -10.98 -11.65
C PRO A 137 0.66 -10.90 -10.33
N CYS A 138 1.00 -9.69 -9.85
CA CYS A 138 1.67 -9.43 -8.58
C CYS A 138 0.71 -9.35 -7.36
N GLY A 139 -0.58 -9.62 -7.55
CA GLY A 139 -1.66 -9.23 -6.63
C GLY A 139 -1.95 -10.15 -5.44
N THR A 140 -1.19 -11.22 -5.20
CA THR A 140 -1.50 -12.21 -4.14
C THR A 140 -1.41 -11.61 -2.74
N HIS A 141 -0.32 -10.91 -2.41
CA HIS A 141 -0.19 -10.20 -1.13
C HIS A 141 -1.15 -9.01 -1.04
N LEU A 142 -1.41 -8.34 -2.17
CA LEU A 142 -2.33 -7.21 -2.24
C LEU A 142 -3.79 -7.62 -1.94
N ALA A 143 -4.23 -8.81 -2.38
CA ALA A 143 -5.55 -9.33 -2.05
C ALA A 143 -5.71 -9.58 -0.54
N GLN A 144 -4.65 -10.04 0.14
CA GLN A 144 -4.66 -10.23 1.59
C GLN A 144 -4.71 -8.89 2.34
N LEU A 145 -3.98 -7.87 1.88
CA LEU A 145 -4.09 -6.51 2.41
C LEU A 145 -5.50 -5.96 2.24
N LEU A 146 -6.10 -6.11 1.06
CA LEU A 146 -7.47 -5.65 0.80
C LEU A 146 -8.49 -6.32 1.71
N LEU A 147 -8.35 -7.62 1.99
CA LEU A 147 -9.21 -8.34 2.94
C LEU A 147 -9.03 -7.83 4.37
N ARG A 148 -7.80 -7.54 4.77
CA ARG A 148 -7.50 -6.97 6.10
C ARG A 148 -7.98 -5.53 6.24
N LEU A 149 -7.94 -4.74 5.17
CA LEU A 149 -8.45 -3.37 5.16
C LEU A 149 -9.99 -3.30 5.03
N ASP A 150 -10.64 -4.26 4.36
CA ASP A 150 -12.10 -4.42 4.34
C ASP A 150 -12.63 -5.25 5.53
N PHE A 151 -11.79 -5.52 6.53
CA PHE A 151 -12.25 -6.18 7.76
C PHE A 151 -13.32 -5.30 8.42
N ASN A 152 -14.50 -5.87 8.68
CA ASN A 152 -15.78 -5.23 9.04
C ASN A 152 -16.68 -4.69 7.90
N ARG A 153 -16.38 -4.98 6.62
CA ARG A 153 -17.21 -4.54 5.46
C ARG A 153 -17.45 -3.02 5.41
N TRP A 154 -16.64 -2.22 6.11
CA TRP A 154 -16.83 -0.78 6.17
C TRP A 154 -16.77 -0.15 4.77
N PHE A 155 -15.93 -0.72 3.89
CA PHE A 155 -15.82 -0.32 2.49
C PHE A 155 -16.90 -0.96 1.61
N SER A 156 -17.17 -2.26 1.78
CA SER A 156 -18.31 -2.93 1.14
C SER A 156 -19.66 -2.23 1.40
N ARG A 157 -19.83 -1.53 2.54
CA ARG A 157 -21.01 -0.73 2.89
C ARG A 157 -21.09 0.62 2.17
N GLN A 158 -19.96 1.22 1.80
CA GLN A 158 -19.90 2.51 1.08
C GLN A 158 -19.90 2.33 -0.45
N CYS A 159 -19.42 1.21 -0.97
CA CYS A 159 -19.41 0.90 -2.41
C CYS A 159 -20.68 0.21 -2.92
N THR A 160 -21.72 0.01 -2.10
CA THR A 160 -23.04 -0.55 -2.53
C THR A 160 -23.74 0.27 -3.62
N GLY A 161 -23.29 1.50 -3.92
CA GLY A 161 -23.76 2.30 -5.06
C GLY A 161 -23.09 1.98 -6.40
N LYS A 162 -22.01 1.20 -6.44
CA LYS A 162 -21.37 0.72 -7.68
C LYS A 162 -21.04 -0.75 -7.51
N SER A 163 -21.93 -1.59 -8.01
CA SER A 163 -21.87 -3.06 -8.00
C SER A 163 -20.45 -3.61 -8.17
N LEU A 164 -19.86 -4.06 -7.07
CA LEU A 164 -18.67 -4.94 -7.03
C LEU A 164 -19.08 -6.42 -6.86
N THR A 165 -20.38 -6.73 -6.94
CA THR A 165 -20.91 -8.09 -6.70
C THR A 165 -20.73 -9.04 -7.87
N GLY A 166 -20.01 -8.66 -8.93
CA GLY A 166 -19.85 -9.48 -10.13
C GLY A 166 -18.83 -10.62 -10.04
N SER A 167 -18.00 -10.72 -8.99
CA SER A 167 -16.88 -11.69 -9.03
C SER A 167 -16.44 -12.26 -7.68
N LEU A 168 -17.37 -12.42 -6.72
CA LEU A 168 -17.10 -13.17 -5.48
C LEU A 168 -17.64 -14.61 -5.51
N THR A 169 -18.15 -15.07 -6.65
CA THR A 169 -18.58 -16.46 -6.86
C THR A 169 -17.78 -17.07 -8.01
N GLY A 170 -16.52 -17.42 -7.75
CA GLY A 170 -15.64 -18.12 -8.68
C GLY A 170 -14.99 -19.32 -8.01
N SER A 171 -15.76 -20.41 -7.93
CA SER A 171 -15.37 -21.82 -7.83
C SER A 171 -14.25 -22.23 -6.87
N ILE A 172 -14.65 -22.68 -5.67
CA ILE A 172 -14.02 -23.84 -5.03
C ILE A 172 -14.91 -25.05 -5.37
N THR A 173 -14.49 -25.81 -6.37
CA THR A 173 -14.78 -27.25 -6.55
C THR A 173 -13.64 -27.83 -7.36
#